data_AF-A0AAD2F7Y5-F1
#
_entry.id   AF-A0AAD2F7Y5-F1
#
_cell.length_a   1.000
_cell.length_b   1.000
_cell.length_c   1.000
_cell.angle_alpha   90.00
_cell.angle_beta   90.00
_cell.angle_gamma   90.00
#
_symmetry.space_group_name_H-M   'P 1'
#
loop_
_entity.id
_entity.type
_entity.pdbx_description
1 polymer ?
#
loop_
_entity_poly.entity_id
_entity_poly.type
_entity_poly.pdbx_seq_one_letter_code
_entity_poly.pdbx_strand_id
1 'polypeptide(L)'
;MQQIQIPPLAEGEIYLCGIVNAVGDVTHTILLPAEAEKRLSWPDAMEWAKSLNADLPTRAELVIAFEQHRSQFKEAAYWSNTPDADPEYAGWAWYQGFGYGFQSYYLQNYELRARAVRRLTI
;
A
#
# COMPACT_ATOMS: atom_id res chain seq x y z
N MET A 1 -1.21 -3.34 -30.77
CA MET A 1 -0.55 -3.14 -29.47
C MET A 1 -0.79 -4.38 -28.64
N GLN A 2 0.25 -4.98 -28.06
CA GLN A 2 0.08 -6.13 -27.19
C GLN A 2 -0.37 -5.65 -25.81
N GLN A 3 -1.45 -6.21 -25.28
CA GLN A 3 -1.97 -5.85 -23.97
C GLN A 3 -1.11 -6.49 -22.87
N ILE A 4 -0.78 -5.71 -21.83
CA ILE A 4 -0.11 -6.23 -20.63
C ILE A 4 -0.99 -7.32 -20.01
N GLN A 5 -0.42 -8.50 -19.78
CA GLN A 5 -1.11 -9.60 -19.14
C GLN A 5 -1.18 -9.35 -17.63
N ILE A 6 -2.38 -9.38 -17.08
CA ILE A 6 -2.61 -9.22 -15.63
C ILE A 6 -2.52 -10.61 -14.99
N PRO A 7 -1.82 -10.78 -13.86
CA PRO A 7 -1.78 -12.06 -13.17
C PRO A 7 -3.16 -12.47 -12.65
N PRO A 8 -3.41 -13.78 -12.45
CA PRO A 8 -4.66 -14.25 -11.90
C PRO A 8 -4.93 -13.63 -10.52
N LEU A 9 -6.19 -13.31 -10.27
CA LEU A 9 -6.69 -12.77 -9.01
C LEU A 9 -7.44 -13.87 -8.25
N ALA A 10 -7.21 -13.96 -6.95
CA ALA A 10 -8.04 -14.74 -6.04
C ALA A 10 -9.35 -13.99 -5.70
N GLU A 11 -10.28 -14.67 -5.06
CA GLU A 11 -11.56 -14.07 -4.66
C GLU A 11 -11.35 -12.84 -3.76
N GLY A 12 -12.00 -11.72 -4.11
CA GLY A 12 -11.92 -10.47 -3.38
C GLY A 12 -10.64 -9.66 -3.61
N GLU A 13 -9.68 -10.16 -4.38
CA GLU A 13 -8.49 -9.38 -4.76
C GLU A 13 -8.81 -8.34 -5.84
N ILE A 14 -8.11 -7.22 -5.77
CA ILE A 14 -8.26 -6.12 -6.72
C ILE A 14 -6.90 -5.79 -7.33
N TYR A 15 -6.81 -5.83 -8.66
CA TYR A 15 -5.62 -5.33 -9.34
C TYR A 15 -5.55 -3.81 -9.19
N LEU A 16 -4.44 -3.30 -8.62
CA LEU A 16 -4.22 -1.85 -8.47
C LEU A 16 -3.46 -1.28 -9.66
N CYS A 17 -2.26 -1.80 -9.93
CA CYS A 17 -1.39 -1.25 -10.96
C CYS A 17 -0.27 -2.20 -11.36
N GLY A 18 0.34 -1.91 -12.52
CA GLY A 18 1.65 -2.43 -12.90
C GLY A 18 2.64 -1.26 -12.95
N ILE A 19 3.74 -1.36 -12.21
CA ILE A 19 4.83 -0.38 -12.22
C ILE A 19 5.97 -0.96 -13.05
N VAL A 20 6.37 -0.24 -14.10
CA VAL A 20 7.44 -0.66 -15.00
C VAL A 20 8.76 -0.10 -14.50
N ASN A 21 9.78 -0.95 -14.37
CA ASN A 21 11.12 -0.52 -13.98
C ASN A 21 11.94 -0.03 -15.20
N ALA A 22 13.17 0.43 -14.96
CA ALA A 22 14.03 1.00 -16.01
C ALA A 22 14.48 -0.01 -17.09
N VAL A 23 14.38 -1.31 -16.83
CA VAL A 23 14.75 -2.38 -17.79
C VAL A 23 13.52 -2.98 -18.49
N GLY A 24 12.31 -2.53 -18.14
CA GLY A 24 11.07 -2.94 -18.78
C GLY A 24 10.28 -4.03 -18.04
N ASP A 25 10.77 -4.55 -16.91
CA ASP A 25 9.99 -5.53 -16.12
C ASP A 25 8.80 -4.86 -15.46
N VAL A 26 7.71 -5.61 -15.30
CA VAL A 26 6.48 -5.10 -14.70
C VAL A 26 6.28 -5.72 -13.33
N THR A 27 6.22 -4.89 -12.29
CA THR A 27 5.75 -5.30 -10.97
C THR A 27 4.26 -5.01 -10.85
N HIS A 28 3.46 -6.06 -10.86
CA HIS A 28 2.02 -6.02 -10.63
C HIS A 28 1.72 -5.94 -9.14
N THR A 29 0.90 -4.98 -8.74
CA THR A 29 0.41 -4.80 -7.36
C THR A 29 -1.06 -5.20 -7.28
N ILE A 30 -1.36 -6.10 -6.37
CA ILE A 30 -2.71 -6.62 -6.12
C ILE A 30 -3.08 -6.32 -4.66
N LEU A 31 -4.18 -5.60 -4.46
CA LEU A 31 -4.79 -5.35 -3.16
C LEU A 31 -5.50 -6.60 -2.66
N LEU A 32 -5.14 -7.03 -1.46
CA LEU A 32 -5.82 -8.12 -0.77
C LEU A 32 -7.16 -7.63 -0.19
N PRO A 33 -8.15 -8.53 -0.03
CA PRO A 33 -9.42 -8.21 0.63
C PRO A 33 -9.23 -7.85 2.11
N ALA A 34 -8.10 -8.20 2.72
CA ALA A 34 -7.81 -7.96 4.12
C ALA A 34 -7.60 -6.46 4.44
N GLU A 35 -8.21 -6.01 5.54
CA GLU A 35 -7.92 -4.78 6.25
C GLU A 35 -7.65 -5.13 7.72
N ALA A 36 -6.65 -4.48 8.34
CA ALA A 36 -6.42 -4.66 9.77
C ALA A 36 -7.67 -4.21 10.56
N GLU A 37 -8.16 -5.07 11.46
CA GLU A 37 -9.39 -4.81 12.22
C GLU A 37 -9.28 -3.54 13.07
N LYS A 38 -8.09 -3.31 13.62
CA LYS A 38 -7.75 -2.14 14.43
C LYS A 38 -6.78 -1.26 13.67
N ARG A 39 -6.68 -0.01 14.10
CA ARG A 39 -5.55 0.84 13.72
C ARG A 39 -4.30 0.31 14.42
N LEU A 40 -3.16 0.40 13.74
CA LEU A 40 -1.91 -0.20 14.15
C LEU A 40 -0.80 0.85 14.10
N SER A 41 0.17 0.72 15.02
CA SER A 41 1.46 1.37 14.86
C SER A 41 2.08 0.93 13.52
N TRP A 42 2.98 1.73 12.95
CA TRP A 42 3.61 1.37 11.69
C TRP A 42 4.38 0.03 11.77
N PRO A 43 5.16 -0.26 12.82
CA PRO A 43 5.80 -1.58 12.98
C PRO A 43 4.77 -2.71 13.04
N ASP A 44 3.70 -2.57 13.84
CA ASP A 44 2.65 -3.59 13.94
C ASP A 44 1.91 -3.78 12.60
N ALA A 45 1.71 -2.71 11.83
CA ALA A 45 1.10 -2.76 10.51
C ALA A 45 1.99 -3.52 9.50
N MET A 46 3.30 -3.31 9.55
CA MET A 46 4.27 -4.06 8.74
C MET A 46 4.30 -5.54 9.12
N GLU A 47 4.28 -5.87 10.41
CA GLU A 47 4.21 -7.26 10.89
C GLU A 47 2.90 -7.95 10.52
N TRP A 48 1.77 -7.25 10.66
CA TRP A 48 0.45 -7.72 10.22
C TRP A 48 0.42 -8.01 8.72
N ALA A 49 0.97 -7.14 7.87
CA ALA A 49 1.02 -7.41 6.44
C ALA A 49 1.90 -8.64 6.12
N LYS A 50 3.06 -8.76 6.79
CA LYS A 50 3.94 -9.92 6.64
C LYS A 50 3.28 -11.23 7.07
N SER A 51 2.43 -11.22 8.10
CA SER A 51 1.70 -12.42 8.53
C SER A 51 0.73 -12.94 7.47
N LEU A 52 0.36 -12.11 6.49
CA LEU A 52 -0.45 -12.47 5.33
C LEU A 52 0.41 -12.87 4.11
N ASN A 53 1.73 -13.02 4.27
CA ASN A 53 2.71 -13.14 3.19
C ASN A 53 2.58 -12.00 2.16
N ALA A 54 2.36 -10.79 2.68
CA ALA A 54 2.07 -9.58 1.94
C ALA A 54 2.88 -8.40 2.49
N ASP A 55 2.60 -7.20 1.99
CA ASP A 55 3.25 -5.95 2.42
C ASP A 55 2.22 -4.81 2.49
N LEU A 56 2.56 -3.70 3.15
CA LEU A 56 1.76 -2.49 3.01
C LEU A 56 1.95 -1.91 1.59
N PRO A 57 0.97 -1.16 1.05
CA PRO A 57 1.17 -0.50 -0.23
C PRO A 57 2.29 0.55 -0.12
N THR A 58 3.01 0.77 -1.22
CA THR A 58 3.95 1.89 -1.32
C THR A 58 3.19 3.21 -1.38
N ARG A 59 3.91 4.33 -1.20
CA ARG A 59 3.36 5.66 -1.44
C ARG A 59 2.72 5.79 -2.83
N ALA A 60 3.39 5.31 -3.87
CA ALA A 60 2.86 5.40 -5.23
C ALA A 60 1.57 4.57 -5.40
N GLU A 61 1.57 3.36 -4.85
CA GLU A 61 0.39 2.48 -4.89
C GLU A 61 -0.79 3.05 -4.10
N LEU A 62 -0.56 3.72 -2.97
CA LEU A 62 -1.62 4.40 -2.22
C LEU A 62 -2.25 5.56 -2.99
N VAL A 63 -1.47 6.33 -3.75
CA VAL A 63 -2.03 7.38 -4.62
C VAL A 63 -2.91 6.76 -5.70
N ILE A 64 -2.43 5.69 -6.35
CA ILE A 64 -3.21 4.98 -7.36
C ILE A 64 -4.50 4.40 -6.76
N ALA A 65 -4.41 3.81 -5.57
CA ALA A 65 -5.56 3.29 -4.84
C ALA A 65 -6.55 4.41 -4.47
N PHE A 66 -6.07 5.60 -4.11
CA PHE A 66 -6.93 6.76 -3.88
C PHE A 66 -7.62 7.22 -5.16
N GLU A 67 -6.91 7.31 -6.29
CA GLU A 67 -7.48 7.81 -7.55
C GLU A 67 -8.45 6.82 -8.20
N GLN A 68 -8.14 5.52 -8.18
CA GLN A 68 -8.85 4.52 -8.97
C GLN A 68 -9.74 3.59 -8.14
N HIS A 69 -9.45 3.45 -6.85
CA HIS A 69 -10.08 2.47 -5.98
C HIS A 69 -10.57 3.10 -4.67
N ARG A 70 -10.86 4.40 -4.63
CA ARG A 70 -11.24 5.12 -3.40
C ARG A 70 -12.36 4.43 -2.62
N SER A 71 -13.34 3.86 -3.31
CA SER A 71 -14.49 3.17 -2.69
C SER A 71 -14.11 1.92 -1.90
N GLN A 72 -12.89 1.40 -2.09
CA GLN A 72 -12.35 0.25 -1.37
C GLN A 72 -11.74 0.64 -0.02
N PHE A 73 -11.62 1.94 0.26
CA PHE A 73 -10.98 2.49 1.46
C PHE A 73 -11.96 3.36 2.23
N LYS A 74 -11.77 3.42 3.55
CA LYS A 74 -12.51 4.37 4.40
C LYS A 74 -11.86 5.75 4.28
N GLU A 75 -12.63 6.81 4.53
CA GLU A 75 -12.10 8.19 4.59
C GLU A 75 -11.23 8.39 5.85
N ALA A 76 -10.03 7.82 5.83
CA ALA A 76 -9.09 7.76 6.94
C ALA A 76 -7.64 7.74 6.42
N ALA A 77 -6.69 7.82 7.35
CA ALA A 77 -5.28 7.66 7.03
C ALA A 77 -4.88 6.18 7.01
N TYR A 78 -4.13 5.79 5.97
CA TYR A 78 -3.58 4.44 5.79
C TYR A 78 -2.07 4.49 5.67
N TRP A 79 -1.38 3.64 6.45
CA TRP A 79 0.07 3.50 6.39
C TRP A 79 0.55 3.02 5.01
N SER A 80 1.69 3.55 4.57
CA SER A 80 2.50 2.96 3.50
C SER A 80 3.61 2.09 4.09
N ASN A 81 4.25 1.24 3.27
CA ASN A 81 5.47 0.53 3.68
C ASN A 81 6.74 1.41 3.71
N THR A 82 6.61 2.73 3.49
CA THR A 82 7.74 3.62 3.27
C THR A 82 8.07 4.39 4.56
N PRO A 83 9.19 4.06 5.25
CA PRO A 83 9.68 4.89 6.34
C PRO A 83 10.23 6.22 5.81
N ASP A 84 10.39 7.21 6.68
CA ASP A 84 11.18 8.38 6.31
C ASP A 84 12.66 8.01 6.16
N ALA A 85 13.32 8.57 5.15
CA ALA A 85 14.71 8.28 4.82
C ALA A 85 15.68 9.29 5.43
N ASP A 86 15.18 10.43 5.92
CA ASP A 86 15.98 11.43 6.60
C ASP A 86 16.32 10.94 8.03
N PRO A 87 17.62 10.89 8.42
CA PRO A 87 18.02 10.52 9.77
C PRO A 87 17.37 11.34 10.89
N GLU A 88 17.03 12.62 10.65
CA GLU A 88 16.35 13.47 11.64
C GLU A 88 14.90 13.02 11.89
N TYR A 89 14.31 12.31 10.93
CA TYR A 89 12.98 11.73 10.99
C TYR A 89 13.00 10.20 11.16
N ALA A 90 14.09 9.67 11.72
CA ALA A 90 14.13 8.28 12.17
C ALA A 90 12.92 8.00 13.11
N GLY A 91 12.17 6.94 12.80
CA GLY A 91 10.94 6.61 13.52
C GLY A 91 9.68 7.30 12.96
N TRP A 92 9.74 7.90 11.77
CA TRP A 92 8.57 8.36 11.01
C TRP A 92 8.31 7.44 9.82
N ALA A 93 7.06 7.41 9.36
CA ALA A 93 6.65 6.69 8.17
C ALA A 93 5.57 7.47 7.40
N TRP A 94 5.46 7.18 6.10
CA TRP A 94 4.52 7.85 5.22
C TRP A 94 3.14 7.19 5.25
N TYR A 95 2.10 7.99 5.06
CA TYR A 95 0.71 7.55 4.95
C TYR A 95 -0.04 8.34 3.87
N GLN A 96 -1.18 7.80 3.43
CA GLN A 96 -2.12 8.46 2.52
C GLN A 96 -3.42 8.77 3.26
N GLY A 97 -3.90 10.01 3.17
CA GLY A 97 -5.22 10.41 3.65
C GLY A 97 -6.30 10.21 2.59
N PHE A 98 -7.24 9.29 2.82
CA PHE A 98 -8.32 8.97 1.86
C PHE A 98 -9.54 9.92 1.93
N GLY A 99 -9.53 10.91 2.83
CA GLY A 99 -10.55 11.98 2.84
C GLY A 99 -10.30 13.06 1.78
N TYR A 100 -9.05 13.53 1.67
CA TYR A 100 -8.68 14.65 0.77
C TYR A 100 -7.57 14.30 -0.24
N GLY A 101 -6.99 13.09 -0.19
CA GLY A 101 -6.01 12.62 -1.16
C GLY A 101 -4.56 13.04 -0.92
N PHE A 102 -4.24 13.62 0.24
CA PHE A 102 -2.87 14.06 0.54
C PHE A 102 -1.98 12.90 1.02
N GLN A 103 -0.67 13.07 0.83
CA GLN A 103 0.36 12.29 1.52
C GLN A 103 1.06 13.13 2.57
N SER A 104 1.38 12.49 3.70
CA SER A 104 2.20 13.06 4.76
C SER A 104 2.94 11.93 5.46
N TYR A 105 3.85 12.28 6.36
CA TYR A 105 4.52 11.36 7.25
C TYR A 105 4.08 11.61 8.70
N TYR A 106 4.19 10.58 9.53
CA TYR A 106 3.87 10.65 10.96
C TYR A 106 4.75 9.70 11.78
N LEU A 107 4.79 9.92 13.10
CA LEU A 107 5.54 9.07 14.01
C LEU A 107 5.01 7.63 13.97
N GLN A 108 5.92 6.66 13.89
CA GLN A 108 5.63 5.24 13.70
C GLN A 108 4.83 4.62 14.85
N ASN A 109 4.82 5.23 16.04
CA ASN A 109 4.04 4.75 17.19
C ASN A 109 2.55 5.16 17.16
N TYR A 110 2.13 6.00 16.21
CA TYR A 110 0.71 6.32 16.05
C TYR A 110 -0.05 5.24 15.34
N GLU A 111 -1.33 5.13 15.64
CA GLU A 111 -2.18 4.08 15.09
C GLU A 111 -2.98 4.59 13.88
N LEU A 112 -2.63 4.11 12.68
CA LEU A 112 -3.36 4.35 11.43
C LEU A 112 -3.93 3.04 10.87
N ARG A 113 -4.77 3.11 9.83
CA ARG A 113 -5.30 1.90 9.18
C ARG A 113 -4.22 1.23 8.32
N ALA A 114 -4.38 -0.07 8.06
CA ALA A 114 -3.48 -0.84 7.21
C ALA A 114 -4.27 -1.71 6.22
N ARG A 115 -3.80 -1.72 4.97
CA ARG A 115 -4.20 -2.67 3.92
C ARG A 115 -2.98 -3.44 3.48
N ALA A 116 -3.18 -4.62 2.93
CA ALA A 116 -2.10 -5.46 2.45
C ALA A 116 -2.17 -5.61 0.93
N VAL A 117 -1.00 -5.61 0.30
CA VAL A 117 -0.82 -5.90 -1.12
C VAL A 117 0.14 -7.06 -1.30
N ARG A 118 -0.09 -7.87 -2.32
CA ARG A 118 0.93 -8.78 -2.85
C ARG A 118 1.46 -8.22 -4.16
N ARG A 119 2.73 -8.50 -4.45
CA ARG A 119 3.40 -8.06 -5.67
C ARG A 119 3.92 -9.25 -6.46
N LEU A 120 3.83 -9.17 -7.79
CA LEU A 120 4.37 -10.15 -8.71
C LEU A 120 5.14 -9.42 -9.81
N THR A 121 6.44 -9.73 -9.95
CA THR A 121 7.27 -9.22 -11.04
C THR A 121 7.35 -10.26 -12.15
N ILE A 122 7.07 -9.84 -13.39
CA ILE A 122 7.11 -10.66 -14.60
C ILE A 122 7.99 -9.96 -15.64
#